data_AF-A0A819FVS4-F1
#
_entry.id   AF-A0A819FVS4-F1
#
_cell.length_a   1.000
_cell.length_b   1.000
_cell.length_c   1.000
_cell.angle_alpha   90.00
_cell.angle_beta   90.00
_cell.angle_gamma   90.00
#
_symmetry.space_group_name_H-M   'P 1'
#
loop_
_entity.id
_entity.type
_entity.pdbx_description
1 polymer ?
#
loop_
_entity_poly.entity_id
_entity_poly.type
_entity_poly.pdbx_seq_one_letter_code
_entity_poly.pdbx_strand_id
1 'polypeptide(L)'
;GDLHAENFGTYMDNHGILNFDVNDFDEDYVGTFTWDVKRLLASLNLVCHRKCFSDEEIKRILIICVEEYLKQIYEFCKHTKNEFALTLRNTSGKIKELLNKARIKTNTECLQSWTTVQDFERKLTRSKKAQDVDELLRADLMHAFKKYYDTIPDIKKGLDKRSYGKGKYKIKDVVSSLAQGIGSAGKITYTFLLEEHSEALESDVILYMKPAQKSAISYVVRNPSIDEYFKDDGLRIVLCSYAMQASTPEWLDYTKLDGVSFVVDADKSHSEDLDWSDIDNFQDVIEVAPYLGRAMAKIHCVADSDCLNTPKGVEGLPFSIIPRNTEHTIRDAIYGHDHDFVRDMAYGEQVRRDHVLFFEAFRDNRIPGL
;
A
#
# COMPACT_ATOMS: atom_id res chain seq x y z
N GLY A 1 3.71 -6.56 -6.64
CA GLY A 1 3.74 -7.95 -6.12
C GLY A 1 2.35 -8.57 -6.01
N ASP A 2 1.40 -7.83 -5.47
CA ASP A 2 -0.01 -8.24 -5.36
C ASP A 2 -0.96 -7.16 -5.90
N LEU A 3 -0.61 -6.55 -7.05
CA LEU A 3 -1.42 -5.47 -7.59
C LEU A 3 -2.75 -6.00 -8.16
N HIS A 4 -3.86 -5.63 -7.52
CA HIS A 4 -5.22 -5.91 -7.95
C HIS A 4 -6.11 -4.65 -7.84
N ALA A 5 -7.34 -4.74 -8.34
CA ALA A 5 -8.26 -3.61 -8.48
C ALA A 5 -8.57 -2.88 -7.15
N GLU A 6 -8.41 -3.56 -6.01
CA GLU A 6 -8.68 -3.01 -4.67
C GLU A 6 -7.43 -2.42 -4.00
N ASN A 7 -6.21 -2.56 -4.55
CA ASN A 7 -5.00 -1.90 -4.01
C ASN A 7 -4.83 -0.47 -4.50
N PHE A 8 -5.94 0.23 -4.76
CA PHE A 8 -5.91 1.63 -5.15
C PHE A 8 -6.72 2.44 -4.16
N GLY A 9 -6.24 3.63 -3.85
CA GLY A 9 -6.89 4.49 -2.89
C GLY A 9 -6.31 5.89 -2.93
N THR A 10 -6.68 6.68 -1.93
CA THR A 10 -6.22 8.05 -1.78
C THR A 10 -5.33 8.21 -0.56
N TYR A 11 -4.37 9.10 -0.64
CA TYR A 11 -3.60 9.57 0.50
C TYR A 11 -3.27 11.05 0.35
N MET A 12 -2.94 11.70 1.47
CA MET A 12 -2.42 13.07 1.48
C MET A 12 -0.90 13.03 1.53
N ASP A 13 -0.23 13.77 0.63
CA ASP A 13 1.22 13.92 0.69
C ASP A 13 1.69 14.95 1.72
N ASN A 14 3.01 15.04 1.91
CA ASN A 14 3.66 15.95 2.86
C ASN A 14 3.48 17.44 2.50
N HIS A 15 2.90 17.76 1.33
CA HIS A 15 2.53 19.11 0.91
C HIS A 15 1.04 19.40 1.07
N GLY A 16 0.27 18.46 1.65
CA GLY A 16 -1.17 18.60 1.84
C GLY A 16 -1.99 18.38 0.56
N ILE A 17 -1.40 17.74 -0.47
CA ILE A 17 -2.09 17.46 -1.73
C ILE A 17 -2.62 16.02 -1.68
N LEU A 18 -3.90 15.87 -2.01
CA LEU A 18 -4.55 14.56 -2.13
C LEU A 18 -4.21 13.91 -3.46
N ASN A 19 -3.78 12.66 -3.37
CA ASN A 19 -3.33 11.85 -4.49
C ASN A 19 -4.13 10.54 -4.53
N PHE A 20 -4.47 10.08 -5.73
CA PHE A 20 -4.95 8.73 -6.00
C PHE A 20 -3.79 7.89 -6.52
N ASP A 21 -3.56 6.72 -5.92
CA ASP A 21 -2.44 5.85 -6.26
C ASP A 21 -2.62 4.42 -5.73
N VAL A 22 -1.62 3.57 -5.96
CA VAL A 22 -1.49 2.27 -5.30
C VAL A 22 -1.23 2.45 -3.80
N ASN A 23 -1.90 1.67 -2.95
CA ASN A 23 -1.90 1.88 -1.49
C ASN A 23 -1.33 0.72 -0.65
N ASP A 24 -1.10 -0.47 -1.22
CA ASP A 24 -0.60 -1.65 -0.50
C ASP A 24 0.68 -2.20 -1.15
N PHE A 25 1.73 -2.31 -0.33
CA PHE A 25 3.10 -2.65 -0.74
C PHE A 25 3.66 -3.84 0.09
N ASP A 26 2.80 -4.53 0.85
CA ASP A 26 3.21 -5.64 1.71
C ASP A 26 3.88 -6.79 0.93
N GLU A 27 3.41 -7.03 -0.29
CA GLU A 27 3.84 -8.13 -1.16
C GLU A 27 4.94 -7.74 -2.16
N ASP A 28 5.49 -6.54 -2.05
CA ASP A 28 6.44 -6.03 -3.02
C ASP A 28 7.77 -6.75 -3.04
N TYR A 29 8.24 -7.01 -4.24
CA TYR A 29 9.51 -7.69 -4.46
C TYR A 29 9.95 -7.42 -5.89
N VAL A 30 11.25 -7.53 -6.15
CA VAL A 30 11.77 -7.35 -7.51
C VAL A 30 11.39 -8.57 -8.36
N GLY A 31 10.62 -8.31 -9.40
CA GLY A 31 10.16 -9.32 -10.35
C GLY A 31 9.92 -8.73 -11.73
N THR A 32 9.28 -9.49 -12.60
CA THR A 32 8.87 -8.95 -13.90
C THR A 32 7.65 -8.05 -13.74
N PHE A 33 7.71 -6.84 -14.28
CA PHE A 33 6.60 -5.88 -14.28
C PHE A 33 5.31 -6.44 -14.90
N THR A 34 5.45 -7.43 -15.80
CA THR A 34 4.31 -8.08 -16.46
C THR A 34 3.41 -8.83 -15.48
N TRP A 35 3.92 -9.24 -14.31
CA TRP A 35 3.11 -9.90 -13.29
C TRP A 35 2.11 -8.94 -12.67
N ASP A 36 2.51 -7.71 -12.33
CA ASP A 36 1.58 -6.70 -11.81
C ASP A 36 0.53 -6.31 -12.86
N VAL A 37 0.94 -6.17 -14.13
CA VAL A 37 -0.01 -5.94 -15.24
C VAL A 37 -1.02 -7.08 -15.34
N LYS A 38 -0.57 -8.35 -15.34
CA LYS A 38 -1.47 -9.51 -15.44
C LYS A 38 -2.39 -9.64 -14.23
N ARG A 39 -1.89 -9.41 -13.01
CA ARG A 39 -2.71 -9.47 -11.77
C ARG A 39 -3.78 -8.40 -11.76
N LEU A 40 -3.43 -7.16 -12.12
CA LEU A 40 -4.40 -6.06 -12.18
C LEU A 40 -5.49 -6.37 -13.18
N LEU A 41 -5.15 -6.75 -14.41
CA LEU A 41 -6.14 -7.05 -15.45
C LEU A 41 -6.98 -8.29 -15.14
N ALA A 42 -6.39 -9.32 -14.53
CA ALA A 42 -7.12 -10.48 -14.04
C ALA A 42 -8.17 -10.07 -12.99
N SER A 43 -7.78 -9.26 -12.01
CA SER A 43 -8.70 -8.79 -10.98
C SER A 43 -9.81 -7.90 -11.55
N LEU A 44 -9.47 -7.00 -12.49
CA LEU A 44 -10.45 -6.13 -13.16
C LEU A 44 -11.44 -6.94 -14.00
N ASN A 45 -10.97 -8.00 -14.68
CA ASN A 45 -11.84 -8.95 -15.37
C ASN A 45 -12.84 -9.59 -14.40
N LEU A 46 -12.38 -10.07 -13.24
CA LEU A 46 -13.23 -10.68 -12.22
C LEU A 46 -14.26 -9.70 -11.64
N VAL A 47 -13.84 -8.47 -11.34
CA VAL A 47 -14.73 -7.42 -10.83
C VAL A 47 -15.83 -7.09 -11.85
N CYS A 48 -15.47 -6.85 -13.10
CA CYS A 48 -16.44 -6.54 -14.16
C CYS A 48 -17.35 -7.73 -14.48
N HIS A 49 -16.82 -8.95 -14.46
CA HIS A 49 -17.62 -10.16 -14.65
C HIS A 49 -18.64 -10.34 -13.52
N ARG A 50 -18.26 -10.08 -12.26
CA ARG A 50 -19.18 -10.12 -11.12
C ARG A 50 -20.29 -9.06 -11.22
N LYS A 51 -20.03 -7.95 -11.95
CA LYS A 51 -21.01 -6.91 -12.29
C LYS A 51 -21.81 -7.21 -13.56
N CYS A 52 -21.69 -8.42 -14.11
CA CYS A 52 -22.43 -8.90 -15.28
C CYS A 52 -22.18 -8.13 -16.58
N PHE A 53 -21.01 -7.52 -16.74
CA PHE A 53 -20.62 -6.94 -18.02
C PHE A 53 -20.34 -8.04 -19.05
N SER A 54 -20.61 -7.75 -20.33
CA SER A 54 -20.32 -8.67 -21.43
C SER A 54 -18.82 -8.83 -21.65
N ASP A 55 -18.41 -9.96 -22.26
CA ASP A 55 -16.98 -10.21 -22.55
C ASP A 55 -16.35 -9.11 -23.42
N GLU A 56 -17.12 -8.51 -24.35
CA GLU A 56 -16.65 -7.39 -25.18
C GLU A 56 -16.47 -6.09 -24.39
N GLU A 57 -17.37 -5.80 -23.44
CA GLU A 57 -17.21 -4.66 -22.52
C GLU A 57 -15.98 -4.84 -21.64
N ILE A 58 -15.81 -6.03 -21.04
CA ILE A 58 -14.66 -6.35 -20.20
C ILE A 58 -13.37 -6.20 -21.02
N LYS A 59 -13.31 -6.80 -22.21
CA LYS A 59 -12.16 -6.70 -23.11
C LYS A 59 -11.79 -5.25 -23.40
N ARG A 60 -12.79 -4.40 -23.69
CA ARG A 60 -12.59 -2.97 -23.91
C ARG A 60 -12.01 -2.25 -22.69
N ILE A 61 -12.52 -2.54 -21.49
CA ILE A 61 -12.00 -1.98 -20.23
C ILE A 61 -10.53 -2.37 -20.03
N LEU A 62 -10.18 -3.65 -20.24
CA LEU A 62 -8.81 -4.13 -20.08
C LEU A 62 -7.85 -3.48 -21.07
N ILE A 63 -8.26 -3.35 -22.34
CA ILE A 63 -7.48 -2.66 -23.37
C ILE A 63 -7.19 -1.21 -22.96
N ILE A 64 -8.21 -0.48 -22.49
CA ILE A 64 -8.04 0.91 -22.04
C ILE A 64 -7.04 1.01 -20.89
N CYS A 65 -7.14 0.13 -19.90
CA CYS A 65 -6.21 0.11 -18.77
C CYS A 65 -4.75 -0.08 -19.24
N VAL A 66 -4.50 -1.04 -20.13
CA VAL A 66 -3.14 -1.31 -20.65
C VAL A 66 -2.66 -0.19 -21.57
N GLU A 67 -3.51 0.35 -22.44
CA GLU A 67 -3.14 1.46 -23.31
C GLU A 67 -2.74 2.70 -22.50
N GLU A 68 -3.47 3.01 -21.43
CA GLU A 68 -3.15 4.14 -20.55
C GLU A 68 -1.89 3.88 -19.70
N TYR A 69 -1.64 2.64 -19.30
CA TYR A 69 -0.34 2.23 -18.76
C TYR A 69 0.79 2.53 -19.75
N LEU A 70 0.69 2.03 -20.99
CA LEU A 70 1.74 2.22 -22.01
C LEU A 70 1.96 3.70 -22.35
N LYS A 71 0.88 4.47 -22.56
CA LYS A 71 0.95 5.93 -22.77
C LYS A 71 1.73 6.61 -21.65
N GLN A 72 1.45 6.24 -20.41
CA GLN A 72 2.13 6.83 -19.25
C GLN A 72 3.62 6.44 -19.16
N ILE A 73 3.99 5.19 -19.48
CA ILE A 73 5.40 4.77 -19.62
C ILE A 73 6.11 5.65 -20.67
N TYR A 74 5.50 5.80 -21.86
CA TYR A 74 6.07 6.62 -22.93
C TYR A 74 6.19 8.09 -22.58
N GLU A 75 5.27 8.63 -21.77
CA GLU A 75 5.37 9.99 -21.25
C GLU A 75 6.52 10.14 -20.25
N PHE A 76 6.74 9.18 -19.36
CA PHE A 76 7.90 9.20 -18.45
C PHE A 76 9.24 9.01 -19.15
N CYS A 77 9.27 8.43 -20.34
CA CYS A 77 10.48 8.42 -21.18
C CYS A 77 10.85 9.82 -21.71
N LYS A 78 9.90 10.76 -21.76
CA LYS A 78 10.09 12.11 -22.33
C LYS A 78 10.14 13.21 -21.26
N HIS A 79 9.42 13.01 -20.16
CA HIS A 79 9.19 14.01 -19.12
C HIS A 79 9.58 13.46 -17.75
N THR A 80 9.85 14.35 -16.78
CA THR A 80 10.17 13.94 -15.42
C THR A 80 8.99 13.22 -14.76
N LYS A 81 9.28 12.09 -14.09
CA LYS A 81 8.31 11.32 -13.31
C LYS A 81 8.05 11.89 -11.91
N ASN A 82 8.96 12.73 -11.40
CA ASN A 82 8.95 13.19 -10.00
C ASN A 82 7.77 14.11 -9.63
N GLU A 83 7.14 14.75 -10.62
CA GLU A 83 6.01 15.66 -10.40
C GLU A 83 4.65 14.99 -10.72
N PHE A 84 4.66 13.71 -11.10
CA PHE A 84 3.46 13.03 -11.50
C PHE A 84 2.58 12.65 -10.31
N ALA A 85 1.34 13.12 -10.36
CA ALA A 85 0.35 12.88 -9.34
C ALA A 85 -1.06 12.89 -9.95
N LEU A 86 -1.94 11.99 -9.48
CA LEU A 86 -3.36 11.99 -9.82
C LEU A 86 -4.12 12.70 -8.70
N THR A 87 -4.47 13.96 -8.91
CA THR A 87 -5.00 14.88 -7.89
C THR A 87 -6.39 15.39 -8.27
N LEU A 88 -7.02 16.16 -7.38
CA LEU A 88 -8.29 16.86 -7.65
C LEU A 88 -8.26 17.75 -8.91
N ARG A 89 -7.07 18.17 -9.36
CA ARG A 89 -6.90 19.07 -10.52
C ARG A 89 -6.96 18.35 -11.87
N ASN A 90 -6.56 17.08 -11.92
CA ASN A 90 -6.39 16.32 -13.16
C ASN A 90 -7.13 14.97 -13.16
N THR A 91 -8.03 14.77 -12.20
CA THR A 91 -8.95 13.64 -12.13
C THR A 91 -10.40 14.10 -12.37
N SER A 92 -11.25 13.16 -12.75
CA SER A 92 -12.69 13.35 -13.02
C SER A 92 -13.54 12.23 -12.40
N GLY A 93 -14.87 12.43 -12.46
CA GLY A 93 -15.92 11.55 -11.92
C GLY A 93 -15.54 10.74 -10.69
N LYS A 94 -15.59 9.40 -10.73
CA LYS A 94 -15.46 8.51 -9.56
C LYS A 94 -14.17 8.71 -8.80
N ILE A 95 -13.04 8.92 -9.49
CA ILE A 95 -11.75 9.17 -8.81
C ILE A 95 -11.73 10.55 -8.17
N LYS A 96 -12.30 11.57 -8.82
CA LYS A 96 -12.43 12.91 -8.21
C LYS A 96 -13.40 12.91 -7.03
N GLU A 97 -14.48 12.14 -7.10
CA GLU A 97 -15.43 11.94 -6.00
C GLU A 97 -14.73 11.28 -4.81
N LEU A 98 -13.96 10.21 -5.02
CA LEU A 98 -13.15 9.54 -3.99
C LEU A 98 -12.18 10.53 -3.32
N LEU A 99 -11.46 11.32 -4.11
CA LEU A 99 -10.56 12.36 -3.57
C LEU A 99 -11.32 13.43 -2.77
N ASN A 100 -12.55 13.79 -3.16
CA ASN A 100 -13.36 14.73 -2.38
C ASN A 100 -13.89 14.10 -1.08
N LYS A 101 -14.24 12.79 -1.07
CA LYS A 101 -14.59 12.04 0.14
C LYS A 101 -13.41 12.05 1.12
N ALA A 102 -12.21 11.73 0.64
CA ALA A 102 -10.99 11.79 1.44
C ALA A 102 -10.69 13.20 1.98
N ARG A 103 -10.96 14.25 1.19
CA ARG A 103 -10.73 15.65 1.58
C ARG A 103 -11.54 16.09 2.80
N ILE A 104 -12.76 15.60 2.95
CA ILE A 104 -13.65 16.02 4.05
C ILE A 104 -13.49 15.20 5.33
N LYS A 105 -12.82 14.04 5.26
CA LYS A 105 -12.49 13.26 6.46
C LYS A 105 -11.67 14.08 7.42
N THR A 106 -11.83 13.86 8.72
CA THR A 106 -11.03 14.55 9.73
C THR A 106 -10.25 13.57 10.60
N ASN A 107 -9.15 14.03 11.21
CA ASN A 107 -8.44 13.23 12.21
C ASN A 107 -9.35 12.85 13.39
N THR A 108 -10.28 13.74 13.75
CA THR A 108 -11.27 13.50 14.81
C THR A 108 -12.17 12.31 14.52
N GLU A 109 -12.71 12.21 13.30
CA GLU A 109 -13.54 11.06 12.89
C GLU A 109 -12.73 9.76 12.86
N CYS A 110 -11.49 9.82 12.37
CA CYS A 110 -10.56 8.70 12.41
C CYS A 110 -10.35 8.21 13.86
N LEU A 111 -9.94 9.12 14.76
CA LEU A 111 -9.73 8.81 16.17
C LEU A 111 -10.99 8.25 16.84
N GLN A 112 -12.18 8.81 16.56
CA GLN A 112 -13.44 8.34 17.12
C GLN A 112 -13.78 6.90 16.72
N SER A 113 -13.36 6.44 15.53
CA SER A 113 -13.61 5.07 15.10
C SER A 113 -12.81 4.03 15.88
N TRP A 114 -11.66 4.42 16.43
CA TRP A 114 -10.73 3.53 17.15
C TRP A 114 -10.72 3.70 18.67
N THR A 115 -11.23 4.82 19.18
CA THR A 115 -11.02 5.22 20.57
C THR A 115 -12.30 5.70 21.26
N THR A 116 -12.27 5.70 22.58
CA THR A 116 -13.25 6.38 23.43
C THR A 116 -12.53 7.36 24.35
N VAL A 117 -13.24 8.39 24.80
CA VAL A 117 -12.75 9.29 25.85
C VAL A 117 -13.36 8.87 27.18
N GLN A 118 -12.52 8.52 28.15
CA GLN A 118 -12.90 8.09 29.50
C GLN A 118 -12.03 8.85 30.51
N ASP A 119 -12.66 9.42 31.54
CA ASP A 119 -11.96 10.21 32.57
C ASP A 119 -11.03 11.30 31.99
N PHE A 120 -11.51 12.01 30.96
CA PHE A 120 -10.79 13.05 30.22
C PHE A 120 -9.57 12.57 29.41
N GLU A 121 -9.32 11.27 29.36
CA GLU A 121 -8.23 10.65 28.61
C GLU A 121 -8.76 9.84 27.42
N ARG A 122 -8.07 9.92 26.27
CA ARG A 122 -8.40 9.07 25.12
C ARG A 122 -7.76 7.69 25.30
N LYS A 123 -8.55 6.64 25.04
CA LYS A 123 -8.13 5.23 25.11
C LYS A 123 -8.64 4.46 23.91
N LEU A 124 -7.90 3.44 23.49
CA LEU A 124 -8.32 2.53 22.42
C LEU A 124 -9.60 1.78 22.84
N THR A 125 -10.53 1.59 21.91
CA THR A 125 -11.77 0.88 22.18
C THR A 125 -11.50 -0.61 22.31
N ARG A 126 -11.81 -1.20 23.46
CA ARG A 126 -11.73 -2.66 23.67
C ARG A 126 -12.91 -3.36 22.99
N SER A 127 -12.65 -4.51 22.40
CA SER A 127 -13.67 -5.35 21.75
C SER A 127 -13.20 -6.80 21.72
N LYS A 128 -14.05 -7.74 21.26
CA LYS A 128 -13.60 -9.13 21.00
C LYS A 128 -12.35 -9.21 20.11
N LYS A 129 -12.15 -8.23 19.24
CA LYS A 129 -11.02 -8.15 18.31
C LYS A 129 -9.85 -7.29 18.81
N ALA A 130 -10.02 -6.50 19.88
CA ALA A 130 -9.02 -5.58 20.42
C ALA A 130 -8.96 -5.73 21.94
N GLN A 131 -7.93 -6.39 22.45
CA GLN A 131 -7.79 -6.81 23.85
C GLN A 131 -6.59 -6.15 24.50
N ASP A 132 -6.64 -6.02 25.83
CA ASP A 132 -5.50 -5.56 26.60
C ASP A 132 -4.30 -6.51 26.45
N VAL A 133 -3.10 -5.94 26.51
CA VAL A 133 -1.84 -6.68 26.58
C VAL A 133 -1.43 -6.83 28.04
N ASP A 134 -0.86 -7.99 28.41
CA ASP A 134 -0.32 -8.17 29.76
C ASP A 134 0.93 -7.31 30.00
N GLU A 135 1.37 -7.20 31.26
CA GLU A 135 2.48 -6.32 31.65
C GLU A 135 3.82 -6.69 31.00
N LEU A 136 4.06 -8.00 30.78
CA LEU A 136 5.31 -8.48 30.18
C LEU A 136 5.33 -8.10 28.69
N LEU A 137 4.29 -8.47 27.96
CA LEU A 137 4.13 -8.11 26.55
C LEU A 137 4.12 -6.60 26.35
N ARG A 138 3.49 -5.84 27.25
CA ARG A 138 3.52 -4.38 27.20
C ARG A 138 4.95 -3.86 27.31
N ALA A 139 5.77 -4.38 28.22
CA ALA A 139 7.17 -3.96 28.37
C ALA A 139 7.98 -4.25 27.08
N ASP A 140 7.79 -5.42 26.49
CA ASP A 140 8.46 -5.80 25.24
C ASP A 140 8.02 -4.91 24.07
N LEU A 141 6.73 -4.60 23.97
CA LEU A 141 6.18 -3.66 22.99
C LEU A 141 6.73 -2.25 23.17
N MET A 142 6.88 -1.76 24.40
CA MET A 142 7.47 -0.43 24.65
C MET A 142 8.94 -0.40 24.20
N HIS A 143 9.68 -1.48 24.42
CA HIS A 143 11.07 -1.59 23.99
C HIS A 143 11.19 -1.68 22.47
N ALA A 144 10.34 -2.47 21.81
CA ALA A 144 10.28 -2.55 20.35
C ALA A 144 9.88 -1.21 19.73
N PHE A 145 8.91 -0.51 20.32
CA PHE A 145 8.48 0.82 19.89
C PHE A 145 9.61 1.84 20.00
N LYS A 146 10.34 1.84 21.12
CA LYS A 146 11.48 2.76 21.29
C LYS A 146 12.53 2.56 20.21
N LYS A 147 12.88 1.31 19.90
CA LYS A 147 13.82 0.98 18.82
C LYS A 147 13.33 1.48 17.46
N TYR A 148 12.05 1.25 17.16
CA TYR A 148 11.38 1.81 15.97
C TYR A 148 11.47 3.33 15.92
N TYR A 149 11.11 4.01 17.01
CA TYR A 149 11.09 5.46 17.01
C TYR A 149 12.50 6.03 16.80
N ASP A 150 13.55 5.34 17.26
CA ASP A 150 14.94 5.74 17.03
C ASP A 150 15.38 5.61 15.56
N THR A 151 14.72 4.78 14.73
CA THR A 151 15.02 4.66 13.29
C THR A 151 14.38 5.75 12.44
N ILE A 152 13.28 6.36 12.90
CA ILE A 152 12.63 7.47 12.19
C ILE A 152 13.60 8.67 12.07
N PRO A 153 13.81 9.22 10.85
CA PRO A 153 14.61 10.43 10.63
C PRO A 153 14.16 11.62 11.50
N ASP A 154 15.11 12.39 12.05
CA ASP A 154 14.77 13.49 12.97
C ASP A 154 13.92 14.59 12.31
N ILE A 155 14.07 14.78 11.00
CA ILE A 155 13.27 15.73 10.21
C ILE A 155 11.79 15.35 10.19
N LYS A 156 11.46 14.06 10.35
CA LYS A 156 10.09 13.53 10.39
C LYS A 156 9.49 13.54 11.79
N LYS A 157 10.27 13.73 12.85
CA LYS A 157 9.77 13.75 14.24
C LYS A 157 9.18 15.10 14.66
N GLY A 158 8.79 15.95 13.71
CA GLY A 158 8.32 17.30 14.00
C GLY A 158 9.32 18.16 14.80
N LEU A 159 10.62 17.85 14.78
CA LEU A 159 11.67 18.54 15.55
C LEU A 159 12.00 19.92 14.93
N ASP A 160 11.01 20.79 14.76
CA ASP A 160 11.28 22.22 14.60
C ASP A 160 11.96 22.72 15.88
N LYS A 161 13.12 23.34 15.74
CA LYS A 161 13.99 23.80 16.83
C LYS A 161 13.37 24.91 17.71
N ARG A 162 12.09 25.23 17.49
CA ARG A 162 11.34 26.33 18.10
C ARG A 162 10.15 25.90 18.96
N SER A 163 9.77 24.61 18.96
CA SER A 163 8.66 24.11 19.76
C SER A 163 9.11 23.75 21.19
N TYR A 164 8.37 24.24 22.18
CA TYR A 164 8.57 23.90 23.59
C TYR A 164 8.38 22.39 23.78
N GLY A 165 9.44 21.68 24.18
CA GLY A 165 9.39 20.25 24.50
C GLY A 165 10.09 19.37 23.45
N LYS A 166 11.39 19.12 23.65
CA LYS A 166 12.17 18.19 22.83
C LYS A 166 11.51 16.80 22.78
N GLY A 167 11.05 16.35 21.60
CA GLY A 167 10.97 14.94 21.21
C GLY A 167 10.30 13.96 22.17
N LYS A 168 9.24 14.35 22.88
CA LYS A 168 8.50 13.47 23.79
C LYS A 168 7.14 13.14 23.21
N TYR A 169 7.04 11.99 22.56
CA TYR A 169 5.76 11.30 22.45
C TYR A 169 5.43 10.66 23.80
N LYS A 170 4.15 10.47 24.07
CA LYS A 170 3.65 9.67 25.20
C LYS A 170 2.73 8.59 24.65
N ILE A 171 3.08 7.33 24.88
CA ILE A 171 2.20 6.22 24.57
C ILE A 171 1.10 6.19 25.64
N LYS A 172 -0.12 6.59 25.27
CA LYS A 172 -1.30 6.60 26.13
C LYS A 172 -1.81 5.19 26.38
N ASP A 173 -1.82 4.37 25.33
CA ASP A 173 -2.51 3.09 25.37
C ASP A 173 -1.97 2.11 24.32
N VAL A 174 -2.13 0.81 24.58
CA VAL A 174 -1.76 -0.26 23.63
C VAL A 174 -2.74 -1.41 23.74
N VAL A 175 -3.22 -1.89 22.59
CA VAL A 175 -4.06 -3.10 22.50
C VAL A 175 -3.48 -4.08 21.50
N SER A 176 -3.73 -5.36 21.72
CA SER A 176 -3.49 -6.41 20.74
C SER A 176 -4.78 -6.68 19.96
N SER A 177 -4.66 -6.90 18.67
CA SER A 177 -5.78 -7.24 17.80
C SER A 177 -5.45 -8.39 16.88
N LEU A 178 -6.46 -9.14 16.45
CA LEU A 178 -6.29 -10.09 15.35
C LEU A 178 -6.39 -9.33 14.02
N ALA A 179 -5.37 -9.45 13.19
CA ALA A 179 -5.31 -8.78 11.90
C ALA A 179 -6.54 -9.12 11.05
N GLN A 180 -7.11 -8.11 10.41
CA GLN A 180 -8.21 -8.27 9.46
C GLN A 180 -7.63 -8.39 8.04
N GLY A 181 -8.30 -9.16 7.17
CA GLY A 181 -7.88 -9.36 5.78
C GLY A 181 -7.38 -10.77 5.47
N ILE A 182 -7.45 -11.15 4.18
CA ILE A 182 -7.21 -12.53 3.71
C ILE A 182 -5.74 -12.93 3.88
N GLY A 183 -4.80 -12.02 3.60
CA GLY A 183 -3.36 -12.29 3.73
C GLY A 183 -2.84 -12.34 5.18
N SER A 184 -3.52 -11.70 6.14
CA SER A 184 -3.05 -11.58 7.53
C SER A 184 -3.94 -12.29 8.55
N ALA A 185 -4.97 -13.02 8.10
CA ALA A 185 -5.94 -13.67 8.98
C ALA A 185 -5.26 -14.53 10.06
N GLY A 186 -5.61 -14.27 11.32
CA GLY A 186 -5.11 -15.01 12.48
C GLY A 186 -3.78 -14.52 13.06
N LYS A 187 -3.13 -13.52 12.45
CA LYS A 187 -1.91 -12.91 13.00
C LYS A 187 -2.26 -11.81 14.00
N ILE A 188 -1.40 -11.61 15.00
CA ILE A 188 -1.59 -10.56 16.01
C ILE A 188 -0.95 -9.26 15.52
N THR A 189 -1.71 -8.18 15.55
CA THR A 189 -1.25 -6.80 15.34
C THR A 189 -1.35 -6.04 16.64
N TYR A 190 -0.50 -5.03 16.82
CA TYR A 190 -0.56 -4.15 17.99
C TYR A 190 -0.92 -2.74 17.56
N THR A 191 -1.79 -2.08 18.31
CA THR A 191 -2.18 -0.69 18.05
C THR A 191 -1.75 0.17 19.23
N PHE A 192 -1.01 1.24 18.93
CA PHE A 192 -0.52 2.21 19.89
C PHE A 192 -1.30 3.51 19.72
N LEU A 193 -1.72 4.11 20.84
CA LEU A 193 -2.26 5.46 20.88
C LEU A 193 -1.19 6.41 21.41
N LEU A 194 -0.81 7.39 20.61
CA LEU A 194 0.24 8.34 20.92
C LEU A 194 -0.34 9.74 21.12
N GLU A 195 0.15 10.41 22.15
CA GLU A 195 0.11 11.86 22.31
C GLU A 195 1.45 12.42 21.86
N GLU A 196 1.42 13.41 20.96
CA GLU A 196 2.63 13.97 20.36
C GLU A 196 2.99 15.33 21.00
N HIS A 197 2.74 16.43 20.31
CA HIS A 197 3.20 17.76 20.71
C HIS A 197 2.14 18.62 21.40
N SER A 198 0.89 18.15 21.45
CA SER A 198 -0.24 18.88 21.99
C SER A 198 -1.04 17.99 22.93
N GLU A 199 -1.55 18.58 24.00
CA GLU A 199 -2.48 17.93 24.93
C GLU A 199 -3.90 17.84 24.35
N ALA A 200 -4.13 18.42 23.16
CA ALA A 200 -5.40 18.34 22.48
C ALA A 200 -5.65 16.90 22.00
N LEU A 201 -6.73 16.26 22.48
CA LEU A 201 -7.09 14.88 22.13
C LEU A 201 -7.35 14.64 20.63
N GLU A 202 -7.52 15.70 19.83
CA GLU A 202 -7.67 15.63 18.37
C GLU A 202 -6.33 15.55 17.62
N SER A 203 -5.21 15.78 18.32
CA SER A 203 -3.85 15.64 17.80
C SER A 203 -3.22 14.29 18.11
N ASP A 204 -3.94 13.40 18.80
CA ASP A 204 -3.47 12.04 19.05
C ASP A 204 -3.27 11.30 17.72
N VAL A 205 -2.31 10.38 17.71
CA VAL A 205 -1.94 9.56 16.55
C VAL A 205 -2.15 8.09 16.88
N ILE A 206 -2.75 7.35 15.94
CA ILE A 206 -2.89 5.91 16.03
C ILE A 206 -1.82 5.27 15.15
N LEU A 207 -0.98 4.44 15.76
CA LEU A 207 0.01 3.65 15.04
C LEU A 207 -0.38 2.17 15.10
N TYR A 208 -0.30 1.48 13.97
CA TYR A 208 -0.42 0.03 13.94
C TYR A 208 0.96 -0.59 13.72
N MET A 209 1.21 -1.70 14.40
CA MET A 209 2.39 -2.54 14.28
C MET A 209 1.92 -3.91 13.79
N LYS A 210 2.15 -4.18 12.50
CA LYS A 210 1.68 -5.36 11.79
C LYS A 210 2.84 -6.30 11.47
N PRO A 211 2.71 -7.62 11.68
CA PRO A 211 3.76 -8.56 11.31
C PRO A 211 4.08 -8.46 9.81
N ALA A 212 5.36 -8.25 9.50
CA ALA A 212 5.83 -8.22 8.13
C ALA A 212 5.75 -9.63 7.54
N GLN A 213 5.25 -9.74 6.31
CA GLN A 213 5.10 -11.02 5.64
C GLN A 213 6.22 -11.24 4.66
N LYS A 214 6.57 -12.51 4.45
CA LYS A 214 7.42 -12.86 3.33
C LYS A 214 6.62 -12.76 2.05
N SER A 215 7.10 -11.94 1.10
CA SER A 215 6.43 -11.79 -0.20
C SER A 215 6.26 -13.15 -0.88
N ALA A 216 5.06 -13.43 -1.37
CA ALA A 216 4.71 -14.58 -2.18
C ALA A 216 5.62 -14.69 -3.43
N ILE A 217 6.05 -13.54 -3.96
CA ILE A 217 6.92 -13.46 -5.12
C ILE A 217 8.32 -14.03 -4.84
N SER A 218 8.83 -13.87 -3.61
CA SER A 218 10.15 -14.38 -3.21
C SER A 218 10.26 -15.91 -3.23
N TYR A 219 9.13 -16.64 -3.24
CA TYR A 219 9.16 -18.10 -3.36
C TYR A 219 9.44 -18.56 -4.79
N VAL A 220 9.08 -17.74 -5.79
CA VAL A 220 9.14 -18.07 -7.22
C VAL A 220 10.33 -17.38 -7.89
N VAL A 221 10.59 -16.12 -7.56
CA VAL A 221 11.76 -15.40 -8.06
C VAL A 221 12.95 -15.72 -7.16
N ARG A 222 13.92 -16.46 -7.69
CA ARG A 222 15.16 -16.82 -6.97
C ARG A 222 16.30 -15.95 -7.48
N ASN A 223 16.68 -14.95 -6.69
CA ASN A 223 17.82 -14.11 -6.97
C ASN A 223 18.60 -13.87 -5.66
N PRO A 224 19.79 -14.48 -5.49
CA PRO A 224 20.57 -14.36 -4.27
C PRO A 224 20.91 -12.92 -3.88
N SER A 225 21.11 -12.03 -4.86
CA SER A 225 21.42 -10.62 -4.58
C SER A 225 20.20 -9.87 -4.02
N ILE A 226 18.99 -10.19 -4.48
CA ILE A 226 17.75 -9.60 -3.94
C ILE A 226 17.44 -10.21 -2.56
N ASP A 227 17.63 -11.51 -2.40
CA ASP A 227 17.47 -12.19 -1.10
C ASP A 227 18.46 -11.66 -0.05
N GLU A 228 19.70 -11.38 -0.44
CA GLU A 228 20.69 -10.76 0.43
C GLU A 228 20.39 -9.29 0.73
N TYR A 229 19.73 -8.57 -0.19
CA TYR A 229 19.30 -7.20 0.04
C TYR A 229 18.12 -7.15 1.03
N PHE A 230 17.10 -7.98 0.83
CA PHE A 230 15.91 -8.06 1.68
C PHE A 230 16.05 -9.14 2.78
N LYS A 231 17.03 -8.97 3.69
CA LYS A 231 17.21 -9.88 4.85
C LYS A 231 16.07 -9.81 5.86
N ASP A 232 15.29 -8.75 5.82
CA ASP A 232 14.19 -8.49 6.73
C ASP A 232 12.96 -8.01 5.96
N ASP A 233 11.83 -8.70 6.15
CA ASP A 233 10.60 -8.40 5.42
C ASP A 233 9.97 -7.06 5.83
N GLY A 234 10.16 -6.61 7.07
CA GLY A 234 9.70 -5.29 7.51
C GLY A 234 10.49 -4.19 6.82
N LEU A 235 11.83 -4.33 6.78
CA LEU A 235 12.69 -3.42 6.04
C LEU A 235 12.35 -3.42 4.53
N ARG A 236 12.06 -4.59 3.94
CA ARG A 236 11.64 -4.70 2.54
C ARG A 236 10.41 -3.85 2.26
N ILE A 237 9.33 -4.03 3.03
CA ILE A 237 8.07 -3.31 2.84
C ILE A 237 8.29 -1.79 2.96
N VAL A 238 9.07 -1.36 3.96
CA VAL A 238 9.43 0.04 4.15
C VAL A 238 10.20 0.58 2.94
N LEU A 239 11.27 -0.08 2.50
CA LEU A 239 12.07 0.37 1.36
C LEU A 239 11.24 0.44 0.07
N CYS A 240 10.41 -0.57 -0.20
CA CYS A 240 9.53 -0.59 -1.38
C CYS A 240 8.51 0.56 -1.35
N SER A 241 7.85 0.78 -0.21
CA SER A 241 6.92 1.90 -0.04
C SER A 241 7.61 3.25 -0.24
N TYR A 242 8.83 3.42 0.30
CA TYR A 242 9.61 4.65 0.15
C TYR A 242 10.07 4.92 -1.28
N ALA A 243 10.29 3.87 -2.08
CA ALA A 243 10.67 4.01 -3.49
C ALA A 243 9.46 4.33 -4.39
N MET A 244 8.29 3.79 -4.07
CA MET A 244 7.13 3.87 -4.98
C MET A 244 6.10 4.95 -4.63
N GLN A 245 6.03 5.38 -3.37
CA GLN A 245 5.14 6.47 -2.98
C GLN A 245 5.80 7.83 -3.24
N ALA A 246 5.05 8.75 -3.87
CA ALA A 246 5.55 10.11 -4.12
C ALA A 246 5.83 10.90 -2.83
N SER A 247 5.23 10.49 -1.72
CA SER A 247 5.45 11.07 -0.41
C SER A 247 5.69 9.98 0.61
N THR A 248 6.85 10.02 1.26
CA THR A 248 7.17 9.06 2.30
C THR A 248 6.26 9.31 3.50
N PRO A 249 5.53 8.30 4.00
CA PRO A 249 4.76 8.45 5.22
C PRO A 249 5.68 8.83 6.39
N GLU A 250 5.15 9.62 7.31
CA GLU A 250 5.89 10.14 8.46
C GLU A 250 6.30 9.03 9.43
N TRP A 251 5.36 8.14 9.73
CA TRP A 251 5.48 7.07 10.72
C TRP A 251 5.84 5.71 10.13
N LEU A 252 6.00 5.60 8.81
CA LEU A 252 6.33 4.32 8.19
C LEU A 252 7.78 3.94 8.46
N ASP A 253 7.98 2.88 9.25
CA ASP A 253 9.26 2.21 9.47
C ASP A 253 9.02 0.76 9.96
N TYR A 254 10.07 0.06 10.41
CA TYR A 254 9.98 -1.32 10.86
C TYR A 254 10.63 -1.54 12.23
N THR A 255 10.28 -2.66 12.89
CA THR A 255 10.89 -3.09 14.14
C THR A 255 10.86 -4.61 14.29
N LYS A 256 11.42 -5.10 15.40
CA LYS A 256 11.39 -6.51 15.77
C LYS A 256 10.86 -6.70 17.18
N LEU A 257 9.99 -7.70 17.31
CA LEU A 257 9.52 -8.23 18.58
C LEU A 257 9.76 -9.75 18.55
N ASP A 258 10.53 -10.27 19.51
CA ASP A 258 10.87 -11.70 19.61
C ASP A 258 11.41 -12.33 18.32
N GLY A 259 12.20 -11.57 17.56
CA GLY A 259 12.79 -12.01 16.30
C GLY A 259 11.84 -11.95 15.10
N VAL A 260 10.56 -11.68 15.31
CA VAL A 260 9.57 -11.43 14.23
C VAL A 260 9.68 -9.97 13.81
N SER A 261 9.70 -9.75 12.49
CA SER A 261 9.71 -8.40 11.93
C SER A 261 8.31 -7.84 11.83
N PHE A 262 8.16 -6.54 12.12
CA PHE A 262 6.91 -5.81 12.05
C PHE A 262 7.10 -4.51 11.27
N VAL A 263 6.10 -4.14 10.48
CA VAL A 263 5.96 -2.81 9.91
C VAL A 263 5.12 -1.97 10.87
N VAL A 264 5.55 -0.73 11.09
CA VAL A 264 4.83 0.26 11.87
C VAL A 264 4.49 1.43 10.96
N ASP A 265 3.23 1.86 10.94
CA ASP A 265 2.78 3.07 10.25
C ASP A 265 1.56 3.66 10.98
N ALA A 266 1.20 4.89 10.63
CA ALA A 266 0.03 5.57 11.16
C ALA A 266 -1.24 5.18 10.40
N ASP A 267 -2.36 5.11 11.12
CA ASP A 267 -3.67 5.16 10.48
C ASP A 267 -3.88 6.59 9.92
N LYS A 268 -4.12 6.69 8.62
CA LYS A 268 -4.07 7.96 7.91
C LYS A 268 -5.45 8.59 7.87
N SER A 269 -5.60 9.72 8.54
CA SER A 269 -6.67 10.66 8.20
C SER A 269 -6.57 11.04 6.72
N HIS A 270 -7.71 11.27 6.06
CA HIS A 270 -7.77 11.55 4.62
C HIS A 270 -7.30 10.43 3.68
N SER A 271 -7.41 9.17 4.12
CA SER A 271 -7.28 8.00 3.25
C SER A 271 -8.63 7.36 2.96
N GLU A 272 -8.79 6.85 1.75
CA GLU A 272 -9.98 6.16 1.24
C GLU A 272 -9.56 5.13 0.20
N ASP A 273 -10.04 3.90 0.34
CA ASP A 273 -9.84 2.86 -0.67
C ASP A 273 -10.87 3.00 -1.79
N LEU A 274 -10.48 2.59 -3.00
CA LEU A 274 -11.39 2.54 -4.14
C LEU A 274 -12.42 1.43 -3.94
N ASP A 275 -13.62 1.81 -3.51
CA ASP A 275 -14.72 0.87 -3.32
C ASP A 275 -15.41 0.56 -4.66
N TRP A 276 -15.21 -0.67 -5.15
CA TRP A 276 -15.87 -1.17 -6.36
C TRP A 276 -17.37 -1.40 -6.19
N SER A 277 -17.91 -1.37 -4.98
CA SER A 277 -19.36 -1.41 -4.75
C SER A 277 -20.06 -0.14 -5.24
N ASP A 278 -19.36 1.00 -5.29
CA ASP A 278 -19.86 2.30 -5.74
C ASP A 278 -19.69 2.54 -7.27
N ILE A 279 -19.14 1.56 -8.00
CA ILE A 279 -18.81 1.64 -9.44
C ILE A 279 -19.67 0.63 -10.19
N ASP A 280 -20.86 1.04 -10.65
CA ASP A 280 -21.90 0.07 -11.03
C ASP A 280 -22.01 -0.19 -12.52
N ASN A 281 -21.82 0.84 -13.33
CA ASN A 281 -22.09 0.77 -14.76
C ASN A 281 -20.81 0.80 -15.59
N PHE A 282 -20.95 0.39 -16.85
CA PHE A 282 -19.83 0.32 -17.79
C PHE A 282 -19.07 1.65 -17.93
N GLN A 283 -19.80 2.78 -17.93
CA GLN A 283 -19.20 4.10 -18.09
C GLN A 283 -18.36 4.51 -16.88
N ASP A 284 -18.78 4.15 -15.67
CA ASP A 284 -17.99 4.39 -14.44
C ASP A 284 -16.65 3.64 -14.51
N VAL A 285 -16.67 2.37 -14.93
CA VAL A 285 -15.43 1.57 -15.03
C VAL A 285 -14.52 2.08 -16.14
N ILE A 286 -15.07 2.50 -17.28
CA ILE A 286 -14.31 3.13 -18.37
C ILE A 286 -13.65 4.43 -17.92
N GLU A 287 -14.26 5.16 -16.99
CA GLU A 287 -13.67 6.37 -16.43
C GLU A 287 -12.53 6.06 -15.43
N VAL A 288 -12.67 4.99 -14.65
CA VAL A 288 -11.69 4.58 -13.63
C VAL A 288 -10.46 3.88 -14.23
N ALA A 289 -10.66 3.01 -15.22
CA ALA A 289 -9.60 2.15 -15.78
C ALA A 289 -8.34 2.93 -16.26
N PRO A 290 -8.45 4.11 -16.92
CA PRO A 290 -7.30 4.93 -17.24
C PRO A 290 -6.43 5.32 -16.04
N TYR A 291 -7.06 5.67 -14.91
CA TYR A 291 -6.34 6.08 -13.70
C TYR A 291 -5.58 4.91 -13.07
N LEU A 292 -6.14 3.70 -13.11
CA LEU A 292 -5.46 2.49 -12.65
C LEU A 292 -4.21 2.20 -13.48
N GLY A 293 -4.32 2.26 -14.82
CA GLY A 293 -3.18 2.06 -15.72
C GLY A 293 -2.07 3.09 -15.49
N ARG A 294 -2.44 4.36 -15.32
CA ARG A 294 -1.48 5.45 -15.06
C ARG A 294 -0.81 5.36 -13.69
N ALA A 295 -1.54 5.00 -12.64
CA ALA A 295 -0.98 4.76 -11.30
C ALA A 295 -0.03 3.54 -11.31
N MET A 296 -0.40 2.45 -11.98
CA MET A 296 0.49 1.29 -12.16
C MET A 296 1.77 1.67 -12.91
N ALA A 297 1.68 2.48 -13.97
CA ALA A 297 2.85 2.95 -14.70
C ALA A 297 3.77 3.82 -13.82
N LYS A 298 3.18 4.68 -12.97
CA LYS A 298 3.93 5.48 -12.00
C LYS A 298 4.76 4.59 -11.09
N ILE A 299 4.15 3.64 -10.36
CA ILE A 299 4.88 2.82 -9.38
C ILE A 299 6.02 2.02 -10.03
N HIS A 300 5.82 1.49 -11.25
CA HIS A 300 6.89 0.80 -11.98
C HIS A 300 8.03 1.75 -12.36
N CYS A 301 7.71 2.97 -12.79
CA CYS A 301 8.72 3.91 -13.25
C CYS A 301 9.47 4.57 -12.11
N VAL A 302 8.86 4.83 -10.95
CA VAL A 302 9.54 5.49 -9.82
C VAL A 302 10.34 4.52 -8.95
N ALA A 303 10.17 3.21 -9.11
CA ALA A 303 10.83 2.19 -8.29
C ALA A 303 12.38 2.21 -8.33
N ASP A 304 12.99 2.91 -9.28
CA ASP A 304 14.44 3.11 -9.41
C ASP A 304 14.94 4.40 -8.71
N SER A 305 14.04 5.14 -8.06
CA SER A 305 14.34 6.43 -7.46
C SER A 305 15.00 6.26 -6.10
N ASP A 306 16.13 6.94 -5.91
CA ASP A 306 16.83 6.95 -4.63
C ASP A 306 15.99 7.73 -3.60
N CYS A 307 15.51 7.06 -2.53
CA CYS A 307 14.73 7.73 -1.51
C CYS A 307 15.62 8.48 -0.52
N LEU A 308 15.53 9.82 -0.48
CA LEU A 308 16.37 10.68 0.35
C LEU A 308 16.15 10.53 1.87
N ASN A 309 15.08 9.84 2.30
CA ASN A 309 14.59 9.84 3.68
C ASN A 309 14.46 8.44 4.30
N THR A 310 15.23 7.44 3.86
CA THR A 310 15.17 6.06 4.40
C THR A 310 15.41 5.99 5.91
N PRO A 311 14.99 4.90 6.57
CA PRO A 311 15.26 4.68 7.99
C PRO A 311 16.74 4.88 8.36
N LYS A 312 16.99 5.46 9.54
CA LYS A 312 18.35 5.62 10.07
C LYS A 312 19.02 4.26 10.26
N GLY A 313 20.31 4.18 9.91
CA GLY A 313 21.10 2.95 10.08
C GLY A 313 21.05 1.98 8.89
N VAL A 314 20.39 2.36 7.79
CA VAL A 314 20.42 1.64 6.50
C VAL A 314 21.60 2.11 5.62
N GLU A 315 22.63 2.71 6.24
CA GLU A 315 23.80 3.27 5.54
C GLU A 315 24.54 2.19 4.72
N GLY A 316 24.74 2.45 3.42
CA GLY A 316 25.55 1.62 2.53
C GLY A 316 24.80 0.59 1.69
N LEU A 317 23.47 0.47 1.80
CA LEU A 317 22.67 -0.27 0.83
C LEU A 317 22.46 0.59 -0.43
N PRO A 318 22.79 0.10 -1.64
CA PRO A 318 22.46 0.84 -2.86
C PRO A 318 20.93 0.98 -2.97
N PHE A 319 20.46 2.22 -2.97
CA PHE A 319 19.03 2.56 -2.88
C PHE A 319 18.16 1.93 -3.97
N SER A 320 18.73 1.67 -5.16
CA SER A 320 18.04 0.95 -6.22
C SER A 320 18.66 -0.43 -6.45
N ILE A 321 17.88 -1.46 -6.11
CA ILE A 321 18.12 -2.86 -6.51
C ILE A 321 17.72 -3.14 -7.97
N ILE A 322 17.07 -2.18 -8.62
CA ILE A 322 16.69 -2.26 -10.03
C ILE A 322 17.56 -1.32 -10.88
N PRO A 323 17.70 -1.59 -12.19
CA PRO A 323 18.40 -0.67 -13.09
C PRO A 323 17.79 0.72 -13.07
N ARG A 324 18.63 1.76 -13.16
CA ARG A 324 18.16 3.13 -13.38
C ARG A 324 17.45 3.25 -14.74
N ASN A 325 16.46 4.12 -14.83
CA ASN A 325 15.59 4.36 -15.98
C ASN A 325 14.65 3.18 -16.26
N THR A 326 13.86 2.77 -15.26
CA THR A 326 12.92 1.65 -15.40
C THR A 326 11.94 1.87 -16.55
N GLU A 327 11.48 3.10 -16.77
CA GLU A 327 10.59 3.45 -17.88
C GLU A 327 11.19 3.10 -19.25
N HIS A 328 12.49 3.36 -19.44
CA HIS A 328 13.21 3.02 -20.67
C HIS A 328 13.35 1.50 -20.84
N THR A 329 13.62 0.79 -19.75
CA THR A 329 13.72 -0.68 -19.75
C THR A 329 12.39 -1.33 -20.12
N ILE A 330 11.28 -0.85 -19.55
CA ILE A 330 9.92 -1.32 -19.87
C ILE A 330 9.59 -1.00 -21.32
N ARG A 331 9.86 0.24 -21.75
CA ARG A 331 9.66 0.67 -23.14
C ARG A 331 10.39 -0.27 -24.10
N ASP A 332 11.69 -0.50 -23.90
CA ASP A 332 12.50 -1.28 -24.82
C ASP A 332 12.07 -2.76 -24.87
N ALA A 333 11.48 -3.27 -23.79
CA ALA A 333 10.92 -4.63 -23.76
C ALA A 333 9.59 -4.77 -24.54
N ILE A 334 8.86 -3.67 -24.77
CA ILE A 334 7.51 -3.69 -25.38
C ILE A 334 7.50 -3.08 -26.78
N TYR A 335 8.37 -2.10 -27.03
CA TYR A 335 8.32 -1.24 -28.22
C TYR A 335 8.27 -2.05 -29.52
N GLY A 336 7.27 -1.74 -30.36
CA GLY A 336 7.06 -2.43 -31.63
C GLY A 336 6.18 -3.69 -31.52
N HIS A 337 5.81 -4.07 -30.30
CA HIS A 337 4.92 -5.19 -29.98
C HIS A 337 3.74 -4.77 -29.10
N ASP A 338 3.41 -3.48 -29.06
CA ASP A 338 2.36 -2.91 -28.19
C ASP A 338 1.02 -3.63 -28.32
N HIS A 339 0.59 -3.92 -29.56
CA HIS A 339 -0.65 -4.64 -29.82
C HIS A 339 -0.61 -6.10 -29.34
N ASP A 340 0.53 -6.77 -29.52
CA ASP A 340 0.73 -8.14 -29.03
C ASP A 340 0.76 -8.15 -27.50
N PHE A 341 1.41 -7.16 -26.88
CA PHE A 341 1.43 -6.99 -25.43
C PHE A 341 0.03 -6.83 -24.86
N VAL A 342 -0.79 -5.92 -25.41
CA VAL A 342 -2.20 -5.74 -24.98
C VAL A 342 -2.98 -7.05 -25.08
N ARG A 343 -2.80 -7.81 -26.17
CA ARG A 343 -3.46 -9.11 -26.35
C ARG A 343 -2.99 -10.14 -25.33
N ASP A 344 -1.68 -10.26 -25.12
CA ASP A 344 -1.07 -11.29 -24.28
C ASP A 344 -1.31 -11.06 -22.78
N MET A 345 -1.68 -9.83 -22.41
CA MET A 345 -2.08 -9.48 -21.04
C MET A 345 -3.56 -9.78 -20.75
N ALA A 346 -4.37 -10.18 -21.74
CA ALA A 346 -5.77 -10.57 -21.57
C ALA A 346 -5.92 -11.98 -20.94
N TYR A 347 -5.42 -12.15 -19.72
CA TYR A 347 -5.40 -13.42 -18.98
C TYR A 347 -6.72 -13.75 -18.24
N GLY A 348 -7.68 -12.83 -18.21
CA GLY A 348 -8.88 -12.94 -17.36
C GLY A 348 -9.81 -14.13 -17.69
N GLU A 349 -9.93 -14.53 -18.96
CA GLU A 349 -10.70 -15.74 -19.32
C GLU A 349 -10.09 -17.02 -18.72
N GLN A 350 -8.77 -17.12 -18.74
CA GLN A 350 -8.06 -18.26 -18.15
C GLN A 350 -8.30 -18.30 -16.64
N VAL A 351 -8.23 -17.15 -15.95
CA VAL A 351 -8.49 -17.06 -14.50
C VAL A 351 -9.91 -17.53 -14.16
N ARG A 352 -10.92 -17.15 -14.95
CA ARG A 352 -12.30 -17.64 -14.74
C ARG A 352 -12.40 -19.15 -14.89
N ARG A 353 -11.76 -19.72 -15.93
CA ARG A 353 -11.73 -21.18 -16.14
C ARG A 353 -11.02 -21.90 -15.01
N ASP A 354 -9.86 -21.39 -14.59
CA ASP A 354 -9.07 -21.94 -13.49
C ASP A 354 -9.85 -21.89 -12.17
N HIS A 355 -10.60 -20.82 -11.92
CA HIS A 355 -11.45 -20.71 -10.73
C HIS A 355 -12.57 -21.76 -10.71
N VAL A 356 -13.20 -22.06 -11.85
CA VAL A 356 -14.20 -23.14 -11.94
C VAL A 356 -13.56 -24.49 -11.63
N LEU A 357 -12.40 -24.78 -12.23
CA LEU A 357 -11.67 -26.02 -11.98
C LEU A 357 -11.21 -26.13 -10.52
N PHE A 358 -10.75 -25.03 -9.93
CA PHE A 358 -10.40 -24.95 -8.51
C PHE A 358 -11.61 -25.27 -7.64
N PHE A 359 -12.77 -24.66 -7.92
CA PHE A 359 -13.98 -24.87 -7.15
C PHE A 359 -14.48 -26.33 -7.24
N GLU A 360 -14.43 -26.93 -8.42
CA GLU A 360 -14.73 -28.36 -8.61
C GLU A 360 -13.77 -29.24 -7.82
N ALA A 361 -12.45 -28.99 -7.95
CA ALA A 361 -11.44 -29.74 -7.21
C ALA A 361 -11.56 -29.57 -5.68
N PHE A 362 -11.88 -28.37 -5.21
CA PHE A 362 -12.10 -28.08 -3.79
C PHE A 362 -13.31 -28.85 -3.26
N ARG A 363 -14.45 -28.80 -3.97
CA ARG A 363 -15.66 -29.53 -3.60
C ARG A 363 -15.47 -31.04 -3.54
N ASP A 364 -14.61 -31.56 -4.41
CA ASP A 364 -14.29 -32.99 -4.49
C ASP A 364 -13.18 -33.40 -3.50
N ASN A 365 -12.72 -32.51 -2.61
CA ASN A 365 -11.59 -32.72 -1.69
C ASN A 365 -10.30 -33.17 -2.41
N ARG A 366 -10.09 -32.70 -3.65
CA ARG A 366 -8.92 -33.02 -4.49
C ARG A 366 -7.73 -32.09 -4.23
N ILE A 367 -7.87 -31.11 -3.34
CA ILE A 367 -6.84 -30.16 -2.96
C ILE A 367 -6.44 -30.42 -1.50
N PRO A 368 -5.36 -31.18 -1.24
CA PRO A 368 -4.96 -31.52 0.12
C PRO A 368 -4.58 -30.27 0.93
N GLY A 369 -5.11 -30.13 2.13
CA GLY A 369 -4.73 -29.08 3.08
C GLY A 369 -5.47 -27.74 2.95
N LEU A 370 -6.51 -27.68 2.12
CA LEU A 370 -7.49 -26.59 2.07
C LEU A 370 -8.86 -27.03 2.58
#